data_AF-A0AA39QA82-F1
#
_entry.id   AF-A0AA39QA82-F1
#
_cell.length_a   1.000
_cell.length_b   1.000
_cell.length_c   1.000
_cell.angle_alpha   90.00
_cell.angle_beta   90.00
_cell.angle_gamma   90.00
#
_symmetry.space_group_name_H-M   'P 1'
#
loop_
_entity.id
_entity.type
_entity.pdbx_description
1 polymer ?
#
loop_
_entity_poly.entity_id
_entity_poly.type
_entity_poly.pdbx_seq_one_letter_code
_entity_poly.pdbx_strand_id
1 'polypeptide(L)'
;MEDWYIPLLQLDILSRDMEAGKRNEIWDRIIYWSTIIILVCSLLDTGALFSLLLAPYWSEYSLNREIPFQSTYSGLQEMYSRKHHGSSSYVHVLNLPRVMIQVDSSTPTIILPPWRDTYLSEYGTIQYHSRRLFISSTVSTIAQFHVVDFGMESCSVSLNIPVEMDVGSRNQTVINVWKVEEKGKLNAQSFSWNTKPPRRVIHTSSGYHPAAAKIRMYVR
;
A
#
# COMPACT_ATOMS: atom_id res chain seq x y z
N MET A 1 -65.93 74.91 -0.63
CA MET A 1 -64.95 74.21 0.21
C MET A 1 -65.14 72.75 -0.10
N GLU A 2 -64.47 72.27 -1.15
CA GLU A 2 -64.59 70.91 -1.65
C GLU A 2 -63.18 70.39 -1.84
N ASP A 3 -62.70 69.65 -0.85
CA ASP A 3 -61.41 68.98 -0.89
C ASP A 3 -61.53 67.74 -1.76
N TRP A 4 -60.86 67.78 -2.92
CA TRP A 4 -60.75 66.65 -3.82
C TRP A 4 -59.73 65.64 -3.28
N TYR A 5 -60.21 64.54 -2.72
CA TYR A 5 -59.40 63.36 -2.40
C TYR A 5 -59.11 62.56 -3.68
N ILE A 6 -57.83 62.47 -4.05
CA ILE A 6 -57.33 61.60 -5.13
C ILE A 6 -56.93 60.26 -4.49
N PRO A 7 -57.43 59.10 -4.97
CA PRO A 7 -57.13 57.81 -4.36
C PRO A 7 -55.74 57.32 -4.79
N LEU A 8 -54.72 57.61 -4.00
CA LEU A 8 -53.34 57.12 -4.19
C LEU A 8 -53.18 55.61 -3.88
N LEU A 9 -54.20 54.97 -3.32
CA LEU A 9 -54.11 53.59 -2.82
C LEU A 9 -53.96 52.54 -3.94
N GLN A 10 -54.55 52.79 -5.11
CA GLN A 10 -54.69 51.76 -6.15
C GLN A 10 -53.43 51.62 -7.03
N LEU A 11 -52.65 52.69 -7.20
CA LEU A 11 -51.35 52.61 -7.88
C LEU A 11 -50.29 51.93 -7.01
N ASP A 12 -50.33 52.14 -5.70
CA ASP A 12 -49.35 51.60 -4.76
C ASP A 12 -49.50 50.07 -4.60
N ILE A 13 -50.74 49.56 -4.60
CA ILE A 13 -51.02 48.11 -4.57
C ILE A 13 -50.48 47.42 -5.84
N LEU A 14 -50.75 47.99 -7.02
CA LEU A 14 -50.30 47.42 -8.29
C LEU A 14 -48.76 47.45 -8.43
N SER A 15 -48.12 48.52 -7.93
CA SER A 15 -46.66 48.62 -7.88
C SER A 15 -46.04 47.55 -6.98
N ARG A 16 -46.62 47.31 -5.80
CA ARG A 16 -46.13 46.29 -4.86
C ARG A 16 -46.31 44.87 -5.38
N ASP A 17 -47.42 44.57 -6.04
CA ASP A 17 -47.67 43.25 -6.62
C ASP A 17 -46.69 42.94 -7.78
N MET A 18 -46.37 43.95 -8.59
CA MET A 18 -45.40 43.81 -9.68
C MET A 18 -43.96 43.63 -9.17
N GLU A 19 -43.58 44.33 -8.09
CA GLU A 19 -42.29 44.13 -7.42
C GLU A 19 -42.19 42.77 -6.71
N ALA A 20 -43.29 42.28 -6.12
CA ALA A 20 -43.35 40.97 -5.50
C ALA A 20 -43.19 39.84 -6.54
N GLY A 21 -43.85 39.96 -7.70
CA GLY A 21 -43.70 39.01 -8.81
C GLY A 21 -42.27 38.94 -9.34
N LYS A 22 -41.63 40.10 -9.56
CA LYS A 22 -40.23 40.16 -10.03
C LYS A 22 -39.23 39.61 -9.01
N ARG A 23 -39.50 39.81 -7.72
CA ARG A 23 -38.68 39.26 -6.63
C ARG A 23 -38.76 37.74 -6.62
N ASN A 24 -39.95 37.16 -6.79
CA ASN A 24 -40.16 35.71 -6.80
C ASN A 24 -39.46 35.05 -8.00
N GLU A 25 -39.51 35.67 -9.19
CA GLU A 25 -38.81 35.17 -10.38
C GLU A 25 -37.27 35.11 -10.18
N ILE A 26 -36.70 36.11 -9.49
CA ILE A 26 -35.27 36.13 -9.18
C ILE A 26 -34.91 35.01 -8.19
N TRP A 27 -35.73 34.80 -7.14
CA TRP A 27 -35.51 33.72 -6.17
C TRP A 27 -35.65 32.35 -6.80
N ASP A 28 -36.65 32.14 -7.66
CA ASP A 28 -36.85 30.87 -8.39
C ASP A 28 -35.65 30.55 -9.27
N ARG A 29 -35.09 31.57 -9.94
CA ARG A 29 -33.88 31.41 -10.75
C ARG A 29 -32.65 31.07 -9.90
N ILE A 30 -32.49 31.70 -8.75
CA ILE A 30 -31.39 31.39 -7.81
C ILE A 30 -31.52 29.96 -7.27
N ILE A 31 -32.73 29.57 -6.86
CA ILE A 31 -33.02 28.23 -6.35
C ILE A 31 -32.72 27.19 -7.44
N TYR A 32 -33.16 27.42 -8.67
CA TYR A 32 -32.89 26.52 -9.80
C TYR A 32 -31.40 26.33 -10.10
N TRP A 33 -30.61 27.41 -10.15
CA TRP A 33 -29.17 27.28 -10.36
C TRP A 33 -28.46 26.62 -9.17
N SER A 34 -28.91 26.93 -7.95
CA SER A 34 -28.38 26.29 -6.74
C SER A 34 -28.64 24.78 -6.74
N THR A 35 -29.82 24.32 -7.15
CA THR A 35 -30.12 22.88 -7.20
C THR A 35 -29.30 22.16 -8.27
N ILE A 36 -29.08 22.78 -9.44
CA ILE A 36 -28.20 22.23 -10.47
C ILE A 36 -26.76 22.08 -9.95
N ILE A 37 -26.22 23.12 -9.31
CA ILE A 37 -24.84 23.09 -8.79
C ILE A 37 -24.70 21.98 -7.74
N ILE A 38 -25.63 21.89 -6.79
CA ILE A 38 -25.62 20.86 -5.74
C ILE A 38 -25.68 19.46 -6.36
N LEU A 39 -26.51 19.26 -7.39
CA LEU A 39 -26.65 17.98 -8.08
C LEU A 39 -25.36 17.59 -8.79
N VAL A 40 -24.71 18.54 -9.50
CA VAL A 40 -23.43 18.29 -10.17
C VAL A 40 -22.33 17.96 -9.17
N CYS A 41 -22.22 18.71 -8.07
CA CYS A 41 -21.27 18.42 -7.00
C CYS A 41 -21.52 17.02 -6.40
N SER A 42 -22.78 16.68 -6.12
CA SER A 42 -23.14 15.37 -5.58
C SER A 42 -22.76 14.22 -6.51
N LEU A 43 -22.91 14.41 -7.83
CA LEU A 43 -22.51 13.43 -8.85
C LEU A 43 -20.98 13.28 -8.94
N LEU A 44 -20.24 14.39 -8.85
CA LEU A 44 -18.77 14.35 -8.82
C LEU A 44 -18.25 13.65 -7.56
N ASP A 45 -18.84 13.94 -6.40
CA ASP A 45 -18.46 13.33 -5.13
C ASP A 45 -18.78 11.83 -5.12
N THR A 46 -19.97 11.42 -5.60
CA THR A 46 -20.29 9.99 -5.74
C THR A 46 -19.38 9.30 -6.75
N GLY A 47 -19.05 9.95 -7.87
CA GLY A 47 -18.08 9.44 -8.84
C GLY A 47 -16.68 9.25 -8.24
N ALA A 48 -16.20 10.22 -7.44
CA ALA A 48 -14.92 10.15 -6.75
C ALA A 48 -14.90 9.05 -5.68
N LEU A 49 -15.97 8.91 -4.89
CA LEU A 49 -16.10 7.84 -3.90
C LEU A 49 -16.15 6.47 -4.58
N PHE A 50 -16.91 6.33 -5.67
CA PHE A 50 -16.97 5.09 -6.44
C PHE A 50 -15.62 4.74 -7.07
N SER A 51 -14.90 5.74 -7.59
CA SER A 51 -13.52 5.61 -8.07
C SER A 51 -12.60 5.10 -6.96
N LEU A 52 -12.67 5.64 -5.75
CA LEU A 52 -11.85 5.20 -4.61
C LEU A 52 -12.20 3.78 -4.15
N LEU A 53 -13.49 3.43 -4.18
CA LEU A 53 -13.96 2.07 -3.85
C LEU A 53 -13.51 1.03 -4.88
N LEU A 54 -13.42 1.43 -6.16
CA LEU A 54 -12.94 0.57 -7.23
C LEU A 54 -11.43 0.65 -7.45
N ALA A 55 -10.73 1.67 -6.94
CA ALA A 55 -9.27 1.78 -7.01
C ALA A 55 -8.52 0.49 -6.63
N PRO A 56 -8.90 -0.25 -5.56
CA PRO A 56 -8.26 -1.53 -5.26
C PRO A 56 -8.49 -2.59 -6.34
N TYR A 57 -9.58 -2.54 -7.10
CA TYR A 57 -9.85 -3.44 -8.24
C TYR A 57 -9.05 -3.06 -9.49
N TRP A 58 -8.88 -1.77 -9.78
CA TRP A 58 -8.15 -1.30 -10.97
C TRP A 58 -6.63 -1.22 -10.79
N SER A 59 -6.14 -1.14 -9.54
CA SER A 59 -4.70 -1.09 -9.21
C SER A 59 -3.95 -2.40 -9.54
N GLU A 60 -4.67 -3.46 -9.92
CA GLU A 60 -4.09 -4.78 -10.17
C GLU A 60 -3.57 -4.98 -11.61
N TYR A 61 -3.80 -4.01 -12.50
CA TYR A 61 -3.38 -4.05 -13.90
C TYR A 61 -2.19 -3.13 -14.23
N SER A 62 -1.15 -3.09 -13.39
CA SER A 62 0.17 -2.76 -13.92
C SER A 62 0.77 -4.04 -14.51
N LEU A 63 0.33 -4.37 -15.72
CA LEU A 63 0.92 -5.40 -16.54
C LEU A 63 2.44 -5.19 -16.57
N ASN A 64 3.20 -6.22 -16.21
CA ASN A 64 4.65 -6.34 -16.33
C ASN A 64 5.15 -5.78 -17.67
N ARG A 65 5.37 -4.48 -17.78
CA ARG A 65 6.38 -3.98 -18.71
C ARG A 65 7.68 -4.33 -18.02
N GLU A 66 8.46 -5.20 -18.67
CA GLU A 66 9.86 -5.50 -18.37
C GLU A 66 10.70 -4.24 -18.55
N ILE A 67 10.40 -3.18 -17.81
CA ILE A 67 11.22 -1.99 -17.77
C ILE A 67 12.46 -2.43 -17.00
N PRO A 68 13.65 -2.39 -17.63
CA PRO A 68 14.87 -2.75 -16.94
C PRO A 68 15.00 -1.87 -15.70
N PHE A 69 15.25 -2.50 -14.56
CA PHE A 69 15.49 -1.77 -13.32
C PHE A 69 16.74 -0.90 -13.51
N GLN A 70 16.52 0.41 -13.62
CA GLN A 70 17.58 1.41 -13.64
C GLN A 70 17.95 1.71 -12.19
N SER A 71 19.21 1.45 -11.81
CA SER A 71 19.70 1.81 -10.48
C SER A 71 19.70 3.34 -10.35
N THR A 72 19.10 3.86 -9.28
CA THR A 72 19.15 5.29 -8.92
C THR A 72 20.55 5.72 -8.48
N TYR A 73 21.47 4.77 -8.31
CA TYR A 73 22.83 4.99 -7.81
C TYR A 73 23.89 4.89 -8.91
N SER A 74 23.54 5.22 -10.16
CA SER A 74 24.51 5.24 -11.26
C SER A 74 25.63 6.24 -10.95
N GLY A 75 26.88 5.78 -11.03
CA GLY A 75 28.07 6.61 -10.75
C GLY A 75 28.52 6.66 -9.29
N LEU A 76 27.69 6.28 -8.30
CA LEU A 76 28.15 6.21 -6.91
C LEU A 76 29.26 5.16 -6.76
N GLN A 77 29.11 3.99 -7.39
CA GLN A 77 30.13 2.95 -7.31
C GLN A 77 31.49 3.39 -7.86
N GLU A 78 31.50 4.23 -8.89
CA GLU A 78 32.74 4.81 -9.41
C GLU A 78 33.34 5.85 -8.45
N MET A 79 32.51 6.66 -7.79
CA MET A 79 32.98 7.63 -6.78
C MET A 79 33.56 6.93 -5.55
N TYR A 80 32.90 5.89 -5.06
CA TYR A 80 33.32 5.13 -3.87
C TYR A 80 34.46 4.14 -4.14
N SER A 81 34.68 3.71 -5.39
CA SER A 81 35.82 2.84 -5.73
C SER A 81 37.14 3.57 -5.89
N ARG A 82 37.12 4.88 -6.24
CA ARG A 82 38.33 5.68 -6.50
C ARG A 82 38.99 6.26 -5.25
N LYS A 83 38.33 6.23 -4.09
CA LYS A 83 38.86 6.76 -2.83
C LYS A 83 38.72 5.71 -1.72
N HIS A 84 39.76 5.55 -0.90
CA HIS A 84 39.68 4.86 0.39
C HIS A 84 38.86 5.71 1.38
N HIS A 85 37.56 5.80 1.14
CA HIS A 85 36.64 6.25 2.16
C HIS A 85 36.63 5.19 3.25
N GLY A 86 37.06 5.55 4.46
CA GLY A 86 36.94 4.67 5.62
C GLY A 86 35.49 4.19 5.72
N SER A 87 35.30 2.89 5.92
CA SER A 87 33.97 2.29 6.06
C SER A 87 33.19 3.08 7.10
N SER A 88 32.17 3.83 6.66
CA SER A 88 31.29 4.53 7.59
C SER A 88 30.54 3.48 8.39
N SER A 89 30.55 3.59 9.72
CA SER A 89 29.71 2.73 10.55
C SER A 89 28.25 3.04 10.24
N TYR A 90 27.60 2.17 9.47
CA TYR A 90 26.18 2.30 9.16
C TYR A 90 25.37 1.99 10.42
N VAL A 91 24.44 2.87 10.77
CA VAL A 91 23.40 2.56 11.74
C VAL A 91 22.53 1.44 11.14
N HIS A 92 22.13 0.47 11.94
CA HIS A 92 21.27 -0.61 11.48
C HIS A 92 19.93 -0.06 10.94
N VAL A 93 19.73 -0.16 9.63
CA VAL A 93 18.47 0.20 8.98
C VAL A 93 17.48 -0.96 9.13
N LEU A 94 16.31 -0.69 9.70
CA LEU A 94 15.23 -1.69 9.76
C LEU A 94 14.50 -1.72 8.42
N ASN A 95 14.83 -2.70 7.59
CA ASN A 95 14.20 -2.90 6.30
C ASN A 95 13.01 -3.85 6.43
N LEU A 96 11.83 -3.37 6.04
CA LEU A 96 10.58 -4.11 6.15
C LEU A 96 10.24 -4.69 4.77
N PRO A 97 9.74 -5.93 4.71
CA PRO A 97 9.43 -6.54 3.45
C PRO A 97 8.28 -5.79 2.76
N ARG A 98 8.50 -5.43 1.51
CA ARG A 98 7.49 -4.84 0.63
C ARG A 98 6.35 -5.81 0.37
N VAL A 99 6.72 -7.07 0.16
CA VAL A 99 5.81 -8.17 -0.14
C VAL A 99 6.18 -9.32 0.79
N MET A 100 5.20 -9.82 1.53
CA MET A 100 5.30 -11.07 2.27
C MET A 100 4.12 -11.96 1.87
N ILE A 101 4.43 -13.16 1.40
CA ILE A 101 3.44 -14.16 1.01
C ILE A 101 3.79 -15.51 1.61
N GLN A 102 2.76 -16.34 1.79
CA GLN A 102 2.90 -17.71 2.21
C GLN A 102 2.39 -18.62 1.11
N VAL A 103 3.08 -19.76 0.94
CA VAL A 103 2.66 -20.83 0.04
C VAL A 103 2.66 -22.13 0.84
N ASP A 104 1.62 -22.93 0.67
CA ASP A 104 1.42 -24.15 1.42
C ASP A 104 1.46 -25.38 0.51
N SER A 105 2.35 -26.32 0.80
CA SER A 105 2.47 -27.57 0.05
C SER A 105 1.28 -28.49 0.25
N SER A 106 0.50 -28.32 1.33
CA SER A 106 -0.70 -29.13 1.59
C SER A 106 -1.84 -28.78 0.63
N THR A 107 -1.85 -27.54 0.12
CA THR A 107 -2.88 -26.99 -0.76
C THR A 107 -2.26 -26.36 -2.01
N PRO A 108 -1.70 -27.19 -2.92
CA PRO A 108 -0.69 -26.72 -3.85
C PRO A 108 -1.20 -25.77 -4.95
N THR A 109 -2.50 -25.77 -5.21
CA THR A 109 -3.19 -24.91 -6.18
C THR A 109 -3.84 -23.68 -5.54
N ILE A 110 -3.94 -23.64 -4.21
CA ILE A 110 -4.59 -22.53 -3.51
C ILE A 110 -3.62 -21.37 -3.40
N ILE A 111 -4.11 -20.19 -3.76
CA ILE A 111 -3.42 -18.92 -3.56
C ILE A 111 -3.89 -18.38 -2.22
N LEU A 112 -2.96 -18.26 -1.27
CA LEU A 112 -3.27 -17.65 0.01
C LEU A 112 -3.44 -16.13 -0.22
N PRO A 113 -4.56 -15.53 0.22
CA PRO A 113 -4.80 -14.12 -0.03
C PRO A 113 -3.74 -13.27 0.64
N PRO A 114 -3.23 -12.22 -0.04
CA PRO A 114 -2.31 -11.31 0.59
C PRO A 114 -2.98 -10.58 1.75
N TRP A 115 -2.15 -10.13 2.68
CA TRP A 115 -2.60 -9.32 3.80
C TRP A 115 -3.18 -7.99 3.34
N ARG A 116 -4.40 -7.69 3.80
CA ARG A 116 -5.11 -6.46 3.47
C ARG A 116 -4.64 -5.26 4.30
N ASP A 117 -4.14 -5.51 5.51
CA ASP A 117 -3.69 -4.47 6.43
C ASP A 117 -2.36 -3.88 5.95
N THR A 118 -2.46 -2.76 5.24
CA THR A 118 -1.32 -1.98 4.77
C THR A 118 -1.41 -0.57 5.33
N TYR A 119 -0.26 0.07 5.51
CA TYR A 119 -0.18 1.47 5.88
C TYR A 119 0.81 2.19 4.97
N LEU A 120 0.58 3.47 4.76
CA LEU A 120 1.49 4.33 4.01
C LEU A 120 2.64 4.74 4.94
N SER A 121 3.85 4.33 4.61
CA SER A 121 5.08 4.77 5.27
C SER A 121 5.86 5.74 4.38
N GLU A 122 6.94 6.32 4.93
CA GLU A 122 7.90 7.14 4.16
C GLU A 122 8.53 6.36 2.99
N TYR A 123 8.57 5.02 3.08
CA TYR A 123 9.09 4.12 2.05
C TYR A 123 7.99 3.57 1.12
N GLY A 124 6.79 4.12 1.20
CA GLY A 124 5.59 3.70 0.47
C GLY A 124 4.67 2.78 1.27
N THR A 125 3.70 2.18 0.58
CA THR A 125 2.73 1.28 1.20
C THR A 125 3.38 -0.03 1.63
N ILE A 126 3.36 -0.30 2.94
CA ILE A 126 3.93 -1.52 3.53
C ILE A 126 2.88 -2.26 4.35
N GLN A 127 3.05 -3.58 4.47
CA GLN A 127 2.14 -4.42 5.27
C GLN A 127 2.37 -4.20 6.77
N TYR A 128 1.28 -4.15 7.54
CA TYR A 128 1.33 -3.89 8.98
C TYR A 128 2.16 -4.96 9.73
N HIS A 129 3.01 -4.52 10.66
CA HIS A 129 3.98 -5.36 11.39
C HIS A 129 3.39 -6.42 12.34
N SER A 130 2.06 -6.59 12.39
CA SER A 130 1.43 -7.56 13.29
C SER A 130 1.73 -9.01 12.92
N ARG A 131 2.23 -9.29 11.71
CA ARG A 131 2.44 -10.66 11.25
C ARG A 131 3.90 -11.06 11.43
N ARG A 132 4.09 -12.05 12.31
CA ARG A 132 5.35 -12.79 12.51
C ARG A 132 5.57 -13.67 11.29
N LEU A 133 6.82 -13.80 10.85
CA LEU A 133 7.20 -14.78 9.85
C LEU A 133 6.78 -16.18 10.34
N PHE A 134 6.01 -16.91 9.52
CA PHE A 134 5.49 -18.23 9.84
C PHE A 134 6.04 -19.25 8.85
N ILE A 135 6.67 -20.30 9.37
CA ILE A 135 7.21 -21.40 8.58
C ILE A 135 6.77 -22.69 9.27
N SER A 136 6.35 -23.67 8.49
CA SER A 136 6.08 -25.02 8.95
C SER A 136 6.72 -26.03 7.99
N SER A 137 6.53 -27.33 8.23
CA SER A 137 6.93 -28.36 7.28
C SER A 137 6.22 -28.26 5.93
N THR A 138 5.05 -27.62 5.88
CA THR A 138 4.24 -27.46 4.66
C THR A 138 4.19 -26.01 4.17
N VAL A 139 4.29 -25.03 5.07
CA VAL A 139 4.18 -23.60 4.75
C VAL A 139 5.55 -22.97 4.59
N SER A 140 5.79 -22.37 3.42
CA SER A 140 6.96 -21.54 3.14
C SER A 140 6.56 -20.07 3.05
N THR A 141 7.31 -19.19 3.70
CA THR A 141 7.17 -17.73 3.54
C THR A 141 8.16 -17.22 2.51
N ILE A 142 7.68 -16.42 1.55
CA ILE A 142 8.49 -15.68 0.59
C ILE A 142 8.38 -14.20 0.92
N ALA A 143 9.52 -13.53 1.03
CA ALA A 143 9.59 -12.10 1.35
C ALA A 143 10.48 -11.36 0.35
N GLN A 144 10.04 -10.18 -0.09
CA GLN A 144 10.81 -9.25 -0.92
C GLN A 144 11.05 -7.96 -0.14
N PHE A 145 12.31 -7.54 -0.06
CA PHE A 145 12.75 -6.34 0.66
C PHE A 145 13.06 -5.19 -0.31
N HIS A 146 13.08 -3.97 0.21
CA HIS A 146 13.51 -2.79 -0.53
C HIS A 146 15.03 -2.65 -0.53
N VAL A 147 15.61 -2.06 -1.57
CA VAL A 147 16.97 -1.50 -1.49
C VAL A 147 16.80 -0.06 -1.01
N VAL A 148 17.20 0.21 0.25
CA VAL A 148 16.93 1.50 0.90
C VAL A 148 18.04 2.52 0.61
N ASP A 149 19.28 2.07 0.49
CA ASP A 149 20.44 2.93 0.27
C ASP A 149 21.50 2.24 -0.62
N PHE A 150 22.47 3.02 -1.11
CA PHE A 150 23.62 2.54 -1.87
C PHE A 150 24.51 1.62 -1.02
N GLY A 151 24.94 0.50 -1.60
CA GLY A 151 25.64 -0.57 -0.89
C GLY A 151 24.70 -1.66 -0.35
N MET A 152 23.39 -1.37 -0.23
CA MET A 152 22.36 -2.36 0.12
C MET A 152 21.83 -3.13 -1.10
N GLU A 153 22.45 -3.06 -2.26
CA GLU A 153 22.17 -3.96 -3.38
C GLU A 153 22.82 -5.34 -3.20
N SER A 154 23.95 -5.39 -2.46
CA SER A 154 24.71 -6.61 -2.18
C SER A 154 24.48 -7.09 -0.74
N CYS A 155 23.22 -7.37 -0.42
CA CYS A 155 22.84 -7.67 0.95
C CYS A 155 23.16 -9.09 1.41
N SER A 156 23.52 -9.19 2.69
CA SER A 156 23.49 -10.43 3.46
C SER A 156 22.23 -10.48 4.31
N VAL A 157 21.61 -11.66 4.37
CA VAL A 157 20.44 -11.90 5.21
C VAL A 157 20.92 -12.46 6.55
N SER A 158 20.60 -11.77 7.65
CA SER A 158 20.78 -12.28 9.00
C SER A 158 19.43 -12.65 9.60
N LEU A 159 19.28 -13.93 9.99
CA LEU A 159 18.07 -14.45 10.60
C LEU A 159 18.25 -14.56 12.11
N ASN A 160 17.56 -13.74 12.88
CA ASN A 160 17.57 -13.81 14.35
C ASN A 160 16.31 -14.55 14.81
N ILE A 161 16.51 -15.76 15.32
CA ILE A 161 15.44 -16.62 15.85
C ILE A 161 15.50 -16.50 17.38
N PRO A 162 14.49 -15.92 18.03
CA PRO A 162 14.45 -15.85 19.48
C PRO A 162 14.30 -17.26 20.04
N VAL A 163 15.16 -17.60 20.99
CA VAL A 163 15.03 -18.82 21.78
C VAL A 163 13.91 -18.57 22.80
N GLU A 164 12.66 -18.80 22.40
CA GLU A 164 11.62 -19.04 23.40
C GLU A 164 11.93 -20.40 24.01
N MET A 165 12.49 -20.38 25.23
CA MET A 165 12.87 -21.56 26.00
C MET A 165 11.61 -22.32 26.40
N ASP A 166 11.08 -23.13 25.48
CA ASP A 166 10.11 -24.17 25.84
C ASP A 166 10.93 -25.37 26.31
N VAL A 167 11.15 -25.43 27.62
CA VAL A 167 12.08 -26.33 28.35
C VAL A 167 11.80 -27.84 28.11
N GLY A 168 10.76 -28.19 27.35
CA GLY A 168 10.39 -29.58 27.03
C GLY A 168 10.67 -30.06 25.60
N SER A 169 10.91 -29.18 24.61
CA SER A 169 10.95 -29.60 23.20
C SER A 169 12.39 -29.68 22.65
N ARG A 170 13.02 -30.86 22.76
CA ARG A 170 14.35 -31.17 22.19
C ARG A 170 14.33 -31.38 20.66
N ASN A 171 13.37 -30.77 19.96
CA ASN A 171 13.24 -30.98 18.52
C ASN A 171 14.14 -29.99 17.77
N GLN A 172 15.19 -30.52 17.14
CA GLN A 172 16.05 -29.78 16.24
C GLN A 172 15.26 -29.45 14.97
N THR A 173 15.10 -28.16 14.67
CA THR A 173 14.37 -27.68 13.49
C THR A 173 15.36 -27.06 12.52
N VAL A 174 15.43 -27.63 11.31
CA VAL A 174 16.30 -27.13 10.24
C VAL A 174 15.53 -26.11 9.43
N ILE A 175 16.03 -24.88 9.36
CA ILE A 175 15.46 -23.81 8.57
C ILE A 175 16.32 -23.61 7.34
N ASN A 176 15.70 -23.73 6.16
CA ASN A 176 16.36 -23.51 4.89
C ASN A 176 16.00 -22.12 4.36
N VAL A 177 17.02 -21.33 4.04
CA VAL A 177 16.89 -19.99 3.48
C VAL A 177 17.33 -20.00 2.02
N TRP A 178 16.45 -19.51 1.15
CA TRP A 178 16.60 -19.59 -0.30
C TRP A 178 16.53 -18.19 -0.91
N LYS A 179 17.30 -17.97 -1.97
CA LYS A 179 17.15 -16.83 -2.88
C LYS A 179 16.05 -17.16 -3.85
N VAL A 180 15.11 -16.24 -4.03
CA VAL A 180 14.14 -16.32 -5.12
C VAL A 180 14.75 -15.72 -6.38
N GLU A 181 14.66 -16.43 -7.50
CA GLU A 181 15.13 -16.00 -8.81
C GLU A 181 13.99 -15.34 -9.59
N GLU A 182 13.51 -14.19 -9.10
CA GLU A 182 12.48 -13.40 -9.79
C GLU A 182 13.08 -12.08 -10.27
N LYS A 183 12.78 -11.72 -11.53
CA LYS A 183 13.18 -10.44 -12.11
C LYS A 183 12.03 -9.44 -11.98
N GLY A 184 11.92 -8.81 -10.81
CA GLY A 184 11.00 -7.70 -10.61
C GLY A 184 10.22 -7.77 -9.30
N LYS A 185 9.13 -7.00 -9.24
CA LYS A 185 8.23 -6.97 -8.09
C LYS A 185 7.42 -8.26 -8.05
N LEU A 186 7.38 -8.93 -6.90
CA LEU A 186 6.53 -10.09 -6.70
C LEU A 186 5.05 -9.68 -6.73
N ASN A 187 4.25 -10.39 -7.52
CA ASN A 187 2.79 -10.29 -7.45
C ASN A 187 2.27 -11.26 -6.38
N ALA A 188 1.83 -10.73 -5.25
CA ALA A 188 1.39 -11.55 -4.13
C ALA A 188 0.18 -12.44 -4.44
N GLN A 189 -0.62 -12.08 -5.44
CA GLN A 189 -1.86 -12.77 -5.80
C GLN A 189 -1.69 -13.87 -6.86
N SER A 190 -0.49 -14.04 -7.45
CA SER A 190 -0.27 -15.04 -8.50
C SER A 190 0.37 -16.33 -8.01
N PHE A 191 0.85 -16.36 -6.76
CA PHE A 191 1.69 -17.44 -6.26
C PHE A 191 0.91 -18.44 -5.42
N SER A 192 0.97 -19.70 -5.86
CA SER A 192 0.57 -20.91 -5.15
C SER A 192 1.82 -21.76 -4.91
N TRP A 193 1.70 -22.93 -4.26
CA TRP A 193 2.84 -23.84 -4.13
C TRP A 193 3.41 -24.29 -5.47
N ASN A 194 2.55 -24.49 -6.47
CA ASN A 194 2.92 -24.96 -7.81
C ASN A 194 3.45 -23.84 -8.70
N THR A 195 2.96 -22.61 -8.51
CA THR A 195 3.38 -21.44 -9.30
C THR A 195 4.45 -20.59 -8.62
N LYS A 196 4.97 -21.02 -7.47
CA LYS A 196 6.02 -20.27 -6.75
C LYS A 196 7.27 -20.10 -7.63
N PRO A 197 7.97 -18.96 -7.50
CA PRO A 197 9.14 -18.68 -8.33
C PRO A 197 10.29 -19.65 -8.02
N PRO A 198 11.18 -19.90 -9.01
CA PRO A 198 12.34 -20.74 -8.84
C PRO A 198 13.27 -20.19 -7.74
N ARG A 199 14.02 -21.10 -7.12
CA ARG A 199 14.78 -20.80 -5.91
C ARG A 199 16.17 -21.41 -5.95
N ARG A 200 17.14 -20.66 -5.44
CA ARG A 200 18.54 -21.08 -5.27
C ARG A 200 18.90 -21.07 -3.80
N VAL A 201 19.55 -22.13 -3.32
CA VAL A 201 19.94 -22.24 -1.90
C VAL A 201 21.01 -21.18 -1.58
N ILE A 202 20.78 -20.40 -0.52
CA ILE A 202 21.78 -19.46 0.02
C ILE A 202 22.41 -20.03 1.28
N HIS A 203 21.58 -20.54 2.20
CA HIS A 203 22.03 -20.93 3.52
C HIS A 203 21.06 -21.93 4.18
N THR A 204 21.61 -22.93 4.88
CA THR A 204 20.85 -23.86 5.71
C THR A 204 21.31 -23.68 7.15
N SER A 205 20.42 -23.21 8.02
CA SER A 205 20.70 -23.08 9.46
C SER A 205 20.03 -24.23 10.21
N SER A 206 20.81 -24.91 11.05
CA SER A 206 20.33 -25.98 11.92
C SER A 206 20.41 -25.53 13.37
N GLY A 207 19.30 -25.59 14.11
CA GLY A 207 19.24 -25.16 15.51
C GLY A 207 18.02 -25.74 16.24
N TYR A 208 17.97 -25.57 17.55
CA TYR A 208 16.79 -25.93 18.35
C TYR A 208 15.84 -24.73 18.38
N HIS A 209 14.70 -24.83 17.69
CA HIS A 209 13.71 -23.76 17.66
C HIS A 209 12.28 -24.28 17.84
N PRO A 210 11.43 -23.56 18.60
CA PRO A 210 10.01 -23.88 18.70
C PRO A 210 9.29 -23.68 17.36
N ALA A 211 8.17 -24.37 17.18
CA ALA A 211 7.36 -24.36 15.94
C ALA A 211 6.79 -22.97 15.59
N ALA A 212 6.76 -22.04 16.54
CA ALA A 212 6.41 -20.64 16.32
C ALA A 212 7.51 -19.76 16.93
N ALA A 213 8.41 -19.23 16.11
CA ALA A 213 9.45 -18.31 16.56
C ALA A 213 9.24 -16.93 15.94
N LYS A 214 9.44 -15.86 16.73
CA LYS A 214 9.38 -14.49 16.24
C LYS A 214 10.67 -14.14 15.49
N ILE A 215 10.76 -14.56 14.24
CA ILE A 215 11.97 -14.35 13.45
C ILE A 215 12.10 -12.89 13.03
N ARG A 216 13.23 -12.26 13.37
CA ARG A 216 13.61 -10.94 12.82
C ARG A 216 14.66 -11.14 11.74
N MET A 217 14.36 -10.65 10.55
CA MET A 217 15.27 -10.68 9.41
C MET A 217 15.87 -9.31 9.25
N TYR A 218 17.20 -9.24 9.26
CA TYR A 218 17.93 -8.03 8.99
C TYR A 218 18.67 -8.18 7.68
N VAL A 219 18.67 -7.10 6.92
CA VAL A 219 19.40 -6.94 5.68
C VAL A 219 20.62 -6.11 6.05
N ARG A 220 21.80 -6.72 6.05
CA ARG A 220 23.08 -6.07 6.34
C ARG A 220 23.87 -5.89 5.05
#